data_AF-A0A1V6F0L5-F1
#
_entry.id   AF-A0A1V6F0L5-F1
#
_cell.length_a   1.000
_cell.length_b   1.000
_cell.length_c   1.000
_cell.angle_alpha   90.00
_cell.angle_beta   90.00
_cell.angle_gamma   90.00
#
_symmetry.space_group_name_H-M   'P 1'
#
loop_
_entity.id
_entity.type
_entity.pdbx_description
1 polymer ?
#
loop_
_entity_poly.entity_id
_entity_poly.type
_entity_poly.pdbx_seq_one_letter_code
_entity_poly.pdbx_strand_id
1 'polypeptide(L)'
;MEIKEILAQIRTIVNNTMGGGFSFGQPSKLGDLYVIPVARVIYGMGGGADETTPEKEKPEEENSSASAKEKQKKVKAKVGFSGGGGIGLQSVPVGLFSIKEDHIKFHPVISFFQIMVMMSISALFILIRKKLKYKK
;
A
#
# COMPACT_ATOMS: atom_id res chain seq x y z
N MET A 1 29.94 3.17 22.84
CA MET A 1 28.99 3.69 21.83
C MET A 1 28.56 5.05 22.30
N GLU A 2 28.87 6.07 21.52
CA GLU A 2 28.50 7.44 21.87
C GLU A 2 27.04 7.71 21.47
N ILE A 3 26.30 8.46 22.29
CA ILE A 3 24.89 8.83 22.02
C ILE A 3 24.73 9.47 20.63
N LYS A 4 25.79 10.13 20.15
CA LYS A 4 25.87 10.74 18.82
C LYS A 4 25.80 9.73 17.68
N GLU A 5 26.42 8.56 17.84
CA GLU A 5 26.40 7.48 16.84
C GLU A 5 25.01 6.85 16.74
N ILE A 6 24.35 6.64 17.89
CA ILE A 6 22.99 6.12 17.96
C ILE A 6 22.01 7.12 17.32
N LEU A 7 22.16 8.42 17.63
CA LEU A 7 21.32 9.47 17.07
C LEU A 7 21.51 9.60 15.55
N ALA A 8 22.75 9.46 15.07
CA ALA A 8 23.05 9.43 13.65
C ALA A 8 22.39 8.22 12.96
N GLN A 9 22.48 7.03 13.55
CA GLN A 9 21.83 5.82 13.03
C GLN A 9 20.30 5.96 12.96
N ILE A 10 19.67 6.49 14.02
CA ILE A 10 18.22 6.72 14.05
C ILE A 10 17.82 7.72 12.97
N ARG A 11 18.57 8.83 12.83
CA ARG A 11 18.31 9.84 11.79
C ARG A 11 18.45 9.26 10.39
N THR A 12 19.42 8.37 10.18
CA THR A 12 19.58 7.66 8.91
C THR A 12 18.43 6.71 8.64
N ILE A 13 17.91 5.98 9.62
CA ILE A 13 16.74 5.09 9.44
C ILE A 13 15.48 5.92 9.10
N VAL A 14 15.27 7.03 9.80
CA VAL A 14 14.14 7.93 9.57
C VAL A 14 14.23 8.59 8.18
N ASN A 15 15.42 9.03 7.76
CA ASN A 15 15.61 9.69 6.47
C ASN A 15 15.76 8.71 5.28
N ASN A 16 16.24 7.48 5.50
CA ASN A 16 16.36 6.44 4.45
C ASN A 16 15.07 5.67 4.20
N THR A 17 13.97 5.99 4.90
CA THR A 17 12.66 5.47 4.52
C THR A 17 12.17 6.24 3.30
N MET A 18 12.81 5.99 2.15
CA MET A 18 12.49 6.60 0.86
C MET A 18 11.01 6.38 0.58
N GLY A 19 10.24 7.46 0.65
CA GLY A 19 8.81 7.46 0.33
C GLY A 19 7.85 7.16 1.48
N GLY A 20 8.14 7.43 2.76
CA GLY A 20 7.07 7.37 3.76
C GLY A 20 7.42 7.78 5.20
N GLY A 21 6.41 8.25 5.95
CA GLY A 21 6.49 8.67 7.36
C GLY A 21 5.39 8.06 8.23
N PHE A 22 5.22 8.56 9.45
CA PHE A 22 4.11 8.19 10.34
C PHE A 22 3.15 9.38 10.50
N SER A 23 1.86 9.08 10.55
CA SER A 23 0.78 10.02 10.90
C SER A 23 0.15 9.58 12.22
N PHE A 24 0.05 10.53 13.15
CA PHE A 24 -0.59 10.34 14.44
C PHE A 24 -1.96 11.02 14.40
N GLY A 25 -3.02 10.25 14.66
CA GLY A 25 -4.37 10.81 14.73
C GLY A 25 -4.64 11.53 16.05
N GLN A 26 -5.80 12.16 16.13
CA GLN A 26 -6.20 12.90 17.33
C GLN A 26 -6.34 11.93 18.53
N PRO A 27 -5.76 12.27 19.70
CA PRO A 27 -5.96 11.48 20.91
C PRO A 27 -7.44 11.43 21.30
N SER A 28 -7.94 10.23 21.59
CA SER A 28 -9.28 10.01 22.13
C SER A 28 -9.17 9.51 23.57
N LYS A 29 -10.03 10.03 24.45
CA LYS A 29 -10.06 9.65 25.87
C LYS A 29 -11.20 8.66 26.12
N LEU A 30 -10.87 7.51 26.67
CA LEU A 30 -11.81 6.47 27.10
C LEU A 30 -11.60 6.24 28.61
N GLY A 31 -12.37 6.94 29.44
CA GLY A 31 -12.14 6.96 30.89
C GLY A 31 -10.75 7.51 31.21
N ASP A 32 -9.91 6.71 31.87
CA ASP A 32 -8.53 7.08 32.22
C ASP A 32 -7.48 6.67 31.16
N LEU A 33 -7.94 6.14 30.02
CA LEU A 33 -7.08 5.70 28.92
C LEU A 33 -7.07 6.73 27.80
N TYR A 34 -5.89 7.19 27.42
CA TYR A 34 -5.68 7.96 26.20
C TYR A 34 -5.25 7.05 25.07
N VAL A 35 -5.87 7.24 23.92
CA VAL A 35 -5.74 6.37 22.76
C VAL A 35 -5.34 7.20 21.55
N ILE A 36 -4.16 6.90 20.98
CA ILE A 36 -3.61 7.61 19.81
C ILE A 36 -3.44 6.63 18.65
N PRO A 37 -4.24 6.73 17.58
CA PRO A 37 -4.09 5.88 16.41
C PRO A 37 -2.89 6.33 15.58
N VAL A 38 -2.18 5.36 15.00
CA VAL A 38 -0.97 5.59 14.20
C VAL A 38 -1.07 4.86 12.87
N ALA A 39 -0.80 5.61 11.80
CA ALA A 39 -0.71 5.09 10.45
C ALA A 39 0.67 5.38 9.86
N ARG A 40 1.15 4.48 9.01
CA ARG A 40 2.30 4.71 8.14
C ARG A 40 1.78 5.31 6.85
N VAL A 41 2.38 6.39 6.43
CA VAL A 41 2.03 7.10 5.21
C VAL A 41 3.14 6.85 4.21
N ILE A 42 2.79 6.31 3.05
CA ILE A 42 3.72 5.95 1.98
C ILE A 42 3.39 6.82 0.77
N TYR A 43 4.38 7.57 0.31
CA TYR A 43 4.37 8.38 -0.91
C TYR A 43 5.29 7.68 -1.91
N GLY A 44 4.74 7.23 -3.04
CA GLY A 44 5.50 6.56 -4.07
C GLY A 44 5.18 7.12 -5.43
N MET A 45 6.18 7.19 -6.31
CA MET A 45 5.97 7.39 -7.74
C MET A 45 6.13 6.03 -8.41
N GLY A 46 5.03 5.49 -8.95
CA GLY A 46 5.03 4.25 -9.70
C GLY A 46 5.59 4.48 -11.11
N GLY A 47 6.47 3.59 -11.57
CA GLY A 47 6.86 3.51 -12.98
C GLY A 47 5.90 2.60 -13.72
N GLY A 48 5.18 3.15 -14.69
CA GLY A 48 4.32 2.39 -15.59
C GLY A 48 5.11 1.94 -16.81
N ALA A 49 4.89 0.71 -17.27
CA ALA A 49 5.33 0.27 -18.59
C ALA A 49 4.10 0.25 -19.51
N ASP A 50 4.06 1.15 -20.48
CA ASP A 50 3.09 1.09 -21.57
C ASP A 50 3.50 -0.04 -22.53
N GLU A 51 2.74 -1.14 -22.54
CA GLU A 51 2.71 -2.02 -23.71
C GLU A 51 1.79 -1.37 -24.74
N THR A 52 2.35 -0.54 -25.62
CA THR A 52 1.63 -0.03 -26.80
C THR A 52 1.31 -1.21 -27.72
N THR A 53 0.07 -1.67 -27.69
CA THR A 53 -0.45 -2.51 -28.78
C THR A 53 -0.80 -1.57 -29.94
N PRO A 54 -0.16 -1.66 -31.12
CA PRO A 54 -0.48 -0.78 -32.24
C PRO A 54 -1.86 -1.17 -32.78
N GLU A 55 -2.87 -0.34 -32.48
CA GLU A 55 -4.18 -0.45 -33.10
C GLU A 55 -4.16 0.29 -34.44
N LYS A 56 -4.44 -0.47 -35.49
CA LYS A 56 -4.39 -0.07 -36.90
C LYS A 56 -5.53 0.89 -37.22
N GLU A 57 -5.20 2.01 -37.85
CA GLU A 57 -6.07 3.11 -38.30
C GLU A 57 -7.27 2.67 -39.17
N LYS A 58 -8.42 3.36 -39.03
CA LYS A 58 -9.00 4.17 -40.12
C LYS A 58 -10.13 5.14 -39.65
N PRO A 59 -10.38 6.25 -40.38
CA PRO A 59 -11.06 7.47 -39.92
C PRO A 59 -12.47 7.70 -40.55
N GLU A 60 -13.02 8.91 -40.28
CA GLU A 60 -14.18 9.61 -40.91
C GLU A 60 -15.53 9.45 -40.16
N GLU A 61 -16.43 10.43 -39.95
CA GLU A 61 -16.48 11.90 -40.04
C GLU A 61 -17.85 12.35 -39.42
N GLU A 62 -17.91 13.61 -38.97
CA GLU A 62 -19.05 14.52 -38.65
C GLU A 62 -20.55 14.10 -38.72
N ASN A 63 -21.31 14.47 -37.66
CA ASN A 63 -22.29 15.59 -37.61
C ASN A 63 -23.60 15.32 -36.79
N SER A 64 -23.77 16.13 -35.74
CA SER A 64 -24.97 16.78 -35.15
C SER A 64 -26.38 16.15 -35.12
N SER A 65 -26.88 16.04 -33.88
CA SER A 65 -28.17 16.58 -33.35
C SER A 65 -29.34 15.65 -32.94
N ALA A 66 -29.78 15.89 -31.69
CA ALA A 66 -31.13 15.82 -31.11
C ALA A 66 -31.83 14.48 -30.72
N SER A 67 -31.94 14.31 -29.39
CA SER A 67 -33.11 13.89 -28.59
C SER A 67 -33.48 12.39 -28.41
N ALA A 68 -33.37 11.97 -27.14
CA ALA A 68 -34.23 11.07 -26.37
C ALA A 68 -34.72 9.74 -26.98
N LYS A 69 -34.09 8.63 -26.55
CA LYS A 69 -34.78 7.50 -25.89
C LYS A 69 -33.80 6.44 -25.38
N GLU A 70 -34.06 6.04 -24.15
CA GLU A 70 -33.46 4.97 -23.37
C GLU A 70 -33.37 3.64 -24.14
N LYS A 71 -32.15 3.10 -24.31
CA LYS A 71 -31.90 1.68 -24.59
C LYS A 71 -30.64 1.24 -23.86
N GLN A 72 -30.84 0.35 -22.89
CA GLN A 72 -29.80 -0.41 -22.20
C GLN A 72 -28.86 -1.08 -23.22
N LYS A 73 -27.60 -0.65 -23.26
CA LYS A 73 -26.52 -1.35 -23.96
C LYS A 73 -25.50 -1.79 -22.93
N LYS A 74 -25.47 -3.09 -22.63
CA LYS A 74 -24.38 -3.72 -21.87
C LYS A 74 -23.07 -3.50 -22.62
N VAL A 75 -22.36 -2.45 -22.28
CA VAL A 75 -20.98 -2.26 -22.72
C VAL A 75 -20.14 -3.18 -21.84
N LYS A 76 -19.70 -4.31 -22.41
CA LYS A 76 -18.53 -5.02 -21.88
C LYS A 76 -17.36 -4.05 -22.01
N ALA A 77 -17.10 -3.29 -20.95
CA ALA A 77 -15.86 -2.54 -20.83
C ALA A 77 -14.74 -3.58 -20.82
N LYS A 78 -14.05 -3.73 -21.96
CA LYS A 78 -12.75 -4.37 -21.99
C LYS A 78 -11.85 -3.42 -21.21
N VAL A 79 -11.69 -3.69 -19.91
CA VAL A 79 -10.80 -2.93 -19.05
C VAL A 79 -9.39 -3.21 -19.57
N GLY A 80 -8.90 -2.34 -20.45
CA GLY A 80 -7.50 -2.29 -20.81
C GLY A 80 -6.74 -1.95 -19.54
N PHE A 81 -5.89 -2.86 -19.08
CA PHE A 81 -5.01 -2.62 -17.95
C PHE A 81 -3.87 -1.72 -18.45
N SER A 82 -4.11 -0.41 -18.50
CA SER A 82 -3.06 0.58 -18.71
C SER A 82 -2.25 0.66 -17.43
N GLY A 83 -1.03 0.12 -17.46
CA GLY A 83 -0.06 0.24 -16.38
C GLY A 83 0.51 1.64 -16.36
N GLY A 84 -0.29 2.63 -15.95
CA GLY A 84 0.12 4.02 -15.79
C GLY A 84 0.94 4.22 -14.52
N GLY A 85 2.11 4.84 -14.66
CA GLY A 85 2.97 5.21 -13.54
C GLY A 85 2.36 6.34 -12.72
N GLY A 86 1.63 6.00 -11.66
CA GLY A 86 0.95 6.97 -10.79
C GLY A 86 1.80 7.39 -9.60
N ILE A 87 1.74 8.68 -9.24
CA ILE A 87 2.14 9.15 -7.90
C ILE A 87 1.01 8.79 -6.94
N GLY A 88 1.29 7.93 -5.97
CA GLY A 88 0.33 7.42 -5.00
C GLY A 88 0.68 7.85 -3.59
N LEU A 89 -0.35 8.27 -2.85
CA LEU A 89 -0.30 8.38 -1.39
C LEU A 89 -1.14 7.26 -0.79
N GLN A 90 -0.50 6.40 0.00
CA GLN A 90 -1.15 5.31 0.70
C GLN A 90 -0.96 5.46 2.21
N SER A 91 -2.06 5.47 2.96
CA SER A 91 -2.03 5.41 4.42
C SER A 91 -2.37 3.99 4.86
N VAL A 92 -1.49 3.38 5.64
CA VAL A 92 -1.64 2.01 6.17
C VAL A 92 -1.68 2.10 7.69
N PRO A 93 -2.77 1.71 8.37
CA PRO A 93 -2.82 1.71 9.83
C PRO A 93 -1.79 0.72 10.39
N VAL A 94 -1.02 1.17 11.37
CA VAL A 94 0.06 0.36 11.99
C VAL A 94 -0.35 -0.10 13.38
N GLY A 95 -1.04 0.77 14.12
CA GLY A 95 -1.40 0.43 15.49
C GLY A 95 -2.01 1.58 16.27
N LEU A 96 -2.09 1.34 17.56
CA LEU A 96 -2.70 2.22 18.55
C LEU A 96 -1.76 2.33 19.75
N PHE A 97 -1.42 3.55 20.15
CA PHE A 97 -0.82 3.78 21.46
C PHE A 97 -1.92 3.93 22.50
N SER A 98 -1.81 3.15 23.57
CA SER A 98 -2.63 3.27 24.76
C SER A 98 -1.77 3.82 25.88
N ILE A 99 -2.16 4.98 26.41
CA ILE A 99 -1.46 5.73 27.44
C ILE A 99 -2.37 5.76 28.65
N LYS A 100 -1.93 5.12 29.73
CA LYS A 100 -2.63 5.12 31.02
C LYS A 100 -1.64 5.52 32.10
N GLU A 101 -1.91 6.62 32.78
CA GLU A 101 -1.05 7.16 33.83
C GLU A 101 0.39 7.31 33.32
N ASP A 102 1.31 6.43 33.73
CA ASP A 102 2.74 6.44 33.36
C ASP A 102 3.14 5.23 32.48
N HIS A 103 2.16 4.54 31.90
CA HIS A 103 2.37 3.37 31.06
C HIS A 103 1.90 3.61 29.62
N ILE A 104 2.82 3.40 28.68
CA ILE A 104 2.55 3.46 27.24
C ILE A 104 2.65 2.04 26.68
N LYS A 105 1.57 1.55 26.06
CA LYS A 105 1.55 0.28 25.34
C LYS A 105 1.20 0.50 23.87
N PHE A 106 1.89 -0.21 23.00
CA PHE A 106 1.60 -0.20 21.57
C PHE A 106 0.86 -1.46 21.15
N HIS A 107 -0.29 -1.28 20.51
CA HIS A 107 -1.12 -2.37 19.98
C HIS A 107 -1.04 -2.38 18.45
N PRO A 108 -0.30 -3.33 17.83
CA PRO A 108 -0.18 -3.38 16.38
C PRO A 108 -1.47 -3.89 15.72
N VAL A 109 -1.78 -3.35 14.55
CA VAL A 109 -2.87 -3.83 13.68
C VAL A 109 -2.28 -4.74 12.61
N ILE A 110 -2.61 -6.02 12.67
CA ILE A 110 -2.15 -7.01 11.69
C ILE A 110 -3.25 -7.19 10.64
N SER A 111 -2.91 -6.98 9.37
CA SER A 111 -3.84 -7.18 8.26
C SER A 111 -3.90 -8.66 7.85
N PHE A 112 -5.06 -9.15 7.42
CA PHE A 112 -5.22 -10.50 6.87
C PHE A 112 -4.24 -10.79 5.72
N PHE A 113 -4.00 -9.80 4.86
CA PHE A 113 -3.03 -9.91 3.76
C PHE A 113 -1.61 -10.19 4.27
N GLN A 114 -1.20 -9.55 5.36
CA GLN A 114 0.12 -9.78 5.97
C GLN A 114 0.25 -11.22 6.49
N ILE A 115 -0.81 -11.77 7.08
CA ILE A 115 -0.86 -13.17 7.50
C ILE A 115 -0.74 -14.10 6.29
N MET A 116 -1.47 -13.81 5.21
CA MET A 116 -1.44 -14.61 3.98
C MET A 116 -0.05 -14.60 3.34
N VAL A 117 0.61 -13.44 3.28
CA VAL A 117 1.98 -13.30 2.76
C VAL A 117 2.98 -14.09 3.62
N MET A 118 2.89 -14.01 4.94
CA MET A 118 3.75 -14.79 5.85
C MET A 118 3.56 -16.30 5.66
N MET A 119 2.31 -16.77 5.51
CA MET A 119 2.04 -18.17 5.20
C MET A 119 2.62 -18.58 3.84
N SER A 120 2.45 -17.76 2.81
CA SER A 120 2.95 -18.03 1.46
C SER A 120 4.48 -18.14 1.43
N ILE A 121 5.18 -17.20 2.07
CA ILE A 121 6.65 -17.22 2.18
C ILE A 121 7.11 -18.46 2.94
N SER A 122 6.44 -18.81 4.04
CA SER A 122 6.77 -20.02 4.82
C SER A 122 6.58 -21.29 3.98
N ALA A 123 5.47 -21.39 3.24
CA ALA A 123 5.21 -22.53 2.34
C ALA A 123 6.27 -22.64 1.23
N LEU A 124 6.64 -21.51 0.62
CA LEU A 124 7.69 -21.46 -0.40
C LEU A 124 9.04 -21.90 0.17
N PHE A 125 9.39 -21.45 1.38
CA PHE A 125 10.61 -21.86 2.07
C PHE A 125 10.65 -23.37 2.33
N ILE A 126 9.54 -23.97 2.76
CA ILE A 126 9.42 -25.42 2.94
C ILE A 126 9.59 -26.16 1.60
N LEU A 127 9.00 -25.65 0.52
CA LEU A 127 9.11 -26.25 -0.81
C LEU A 127 10.56 -26.22 -1.33
N ILE A 128 11.25 -25.10 -1.16
CA ILE A 128 12.67 -24.95 -1.53
C ILE A 128 13.53 -25.93 -0.72
N ARG A 129 13.32 -26.00 0.60
CA ARG A 129 14.00 -26.97 1.49
C ARG A 129 13.76 -28.41 1.06
N LYS A 130 12.53 -28.77 0.69
CA LYS A 130 12.20 -30.09 0.15
C LYS A 130 12.93 -30.34 -1.16
N LYS A 131 12.87 -29.42 -2.14
CA LYS A 131 13.57 -29.57 -3.42
C LYS A 131 15.08 -29.77 -3.26
N LEU A 132 15.72 -29.05 -2.32
CA LEU A 132 17.14 -29.23 -1.99
C LEU A 132 17.44 -30.60 -1.40
N LYS A 133 16.51 -31.17 -0.61
CA LYS A 133 16.65 -32.51 -0.03
C LYS A 133 16.45 -33.64 -1.06
N TYR A 134 15.65 -33.43 -2.09
CA TYR A 134 15.42 -34.41 -3.17
C TYR A 134 16.49 -34.39 -4.28
N LYS A 135 17.33 -33.36 -4.33
CA LYS A 135 18.42 -33.23 -5.32
C LYS A 135 19.77 -33.72 -4.79
N LYS A 136 19.77 -34.43 -3.66
CA LYS A 136 20.92 -35.02 -2.99
C LYS A 136 20.67 -36.52 -2.87
#